data_AF-X1TLN5-F1
#
_entry.id   AF-X1TLN5-F1
#
_cell.length_a   1.000
_cell.length_b   1.000
_cell.length_c   1.000
_cell.angle_alpha   90.00
_cell.angle_beta   90.00
_cell.angle_gamma   90.00
#
_symmetry.space_group_name_H-M   'P 1'
#
loop_
_entity.id
_entity.type
_entity.pdbx_description
1 polymer ?
#
loop_
_entity_poly.entity_id
_entity_poly.type
_entity_poly.pdbx_seq_one_letter_code
_entity_poly.pdbx_strand_id
1 'polypeptide(L)' 'MKRSEINTLIRDSLEFFEDCRFQLPLWATWKPEQWRGKKEEVGEIVENMLGWDLTDF' A
#
# COMPACT_ATOMS: atom_id res chain seq x y z
N MET A 1 -2.85 -9.65 13.14
CA MET A 1 -2.13 -8.37 13.43
C MET A 1 -3.04 -7.19 13.79
N LYS A 2 -2.62 -6.28 14.69
CA LYS A 2 -3.38 -5.04 15.01
C LYS A 2 -3.21 -3.99 13.90
N ARG A 3 -4.20 -3.11 13.67
CA ARG A 3 -4.06 -2.03 12.66
C ARG A 3 -2.87 -1.10 12.96
N SER A 4 -2.60 -0.81 14.22
CA SER A 4 -1.44 -0.02 14.64
C SER A 4 -0.11 -0.68 14.27
N GLU A 5 -0.04 -2.01 14.38
CA GLU A 5 1.12 -2.82 14.03
C GLU A 5 1.32 -2.86 12.51
N ILE A 6 0.25 -3.15 11.75
CA ILE A 6 0.26 -3.08 10.27
C ILE A 6 0.74 -1.72 9.79
N ASN A 7 0.22 -0.62 10.36
CA ASN A 7 0.61 0.72 9.97
C ASN A 7 2.09 1.01 10.25
N THR A 8 2.65 0.44 11.32
CA THR A 8 4.09 0.55 11.62
C THR A 8 4.91 -0.22 10.59
N LEU A 9 4.57 -1.48 10.33
CA LEU A 9 5.28 -2.29 9.36
C LEU A 9 5.28 -1.70 7.94
N ILE A 10 4.15 -1.10 7.51
CA ILE A 10 4.09 -0.40 6.22
C ILE A 10 5.04 0.81 6.19
N ARG A 11 5.12 1.60 7.26
CA ARG A 11 6.05 2.75 7.32
C ARG A 11 7.50 2.30 7.30
N ASP A 12 7.85 1.30 8.11
CA ASP A 12 9.20 0.74 8.16
C ASP A 12 9.59 0.16 6.79
N SER A 13 8.64 -0.45 6.07
CA SER A 13 8.85 -0.95 4.71
C SER A 13 9.08 0.18 3.69
N LEU A 14 8.34 1.29 3.80
CA LEU A 14 8.56 2.47 2.95
C LEU A 14 9.96 3.06 3.11
N GLU A 15 10.45 3.17 4.36
CA GLU A 15 11.82 3.61 4.65
C GLU A 15 12.84 2.66 4.03
N PHE A 16 12.63 1.34 4.19
CA PHE A 16 13.50 0.32 3.59
C PHE A 16 13.56 0.39 2.05
N PHE A 17 12.42 0.60 1.38
CA PHE A 17 12.39 0.76 -0.08
C PHE A 17 13.15 2.00 -0.54
N GLU A 18 13.03 3.12 0.18
CA GLU A 18 13.76 4.35 -0.12
C GLU A 18 15.28 4.16 0.01
N ASP A 19 15.73 3.51 1.10
CA ASP A 19 17.15 3.18 1.30
C ASP A 19 17.71 2.29 0.18
N CYS A 20 16.88 1.39 -0.35
CA CYS A 20 17.21 0.54 -1.50
C CYS A 20 17.12 1.26 -2.86
N ARG A 21 16.72 2.54 -2.88
CA ARG A 21 16.38 3.30 -4.10
C ARG A 21 15.32 2.61 -4.97
N PHE A 22 14.41 1.88 -4.33
CA PHE A 22 13.30 1.19 -4.99
C PHE A 22 12.06 2.08 -4.95
N GLN A 23 11.63 2.55 -6.12
CA GLN A 23 10.50 3.46 -6.23
C GLN A 23 9.18 2.69 -6.36
N LEU A 24 8.24 3.03 -5.48
CA LEU A 24 6.89 2.47 -5.52
C LEU A 24 5.96 3.30 -6.40
N PRO A 25 4.90 2.69 -6.95
CA PRO A 25 3.87 3.46 -7.64
C PRO A 25 3.14 4.40 -6.68
N LEU A 26 2.63 5.52 -7.21
CA LEU A 26 1.98 6.58 -6.43
C LEU A 26 0.87 6.11 -5.50
N TRP A 27 0.17 5.05 -5.88
CA TRP A 27 -0.97 4.52 -5.13
C TRP A 27 -0.56 3.68 -3.90
N ALA A 28 0.73 3.32 -3.76
CA ALA A 28 1.24 2.63 -2.58
C ALA A 28 1.09 3.45 -1.29
N THR A 29 1.00 4.78 -1.38
CA THR A 29 0.84 5.69 -0.22
C THR A 29 -0.52 6.38 -0.18
N TRP A 30 -1.49 5.95 -1.00
CA TRP A 30 -2.82 6.54 -0.97
C TRP A 30 -3.56 6.22 0.32
N LYS A 31 -4.15 7.25 0.93
CA LYS A 31 -5.07 7.12 2.05
C LYS A 31 -6.45 6.63 1.59
N PRO A 32 -7.30 6.07 2.48
CA PRO A 32 -8.64 5.62 2.14
C PRO A 32 -9.51 6.68 1.44
N GLU A 33 -9.32 7.96 1.77
CA GLU A 33 -10.02 9.07 1.14
C GLU A 33 -9.63 9.27 -0.33
N GLN A 34 -8.38 8.96 -0.69
CA GLN A 34 -7.88 9.07 -2.07
C GLN A 34 -8.35 7.90 -2.94
N TRP A 35 -8.59 6.73 -2.36
CA TRP A 35 -9.18 5.57 -3.05
C TRP A 35 -10.68 5.76 -3.34
N ARG A 36 -11.36 6.57 -2.51
CA ARG A 36 -12.81 6.75 -2.60
C ARG A 36 -13.21 7.35 -3.95
N GLY A 37 -14.15 6.70 -4.63
CA GLY A 37 -14.69 7.16 -5.91
C GLY A 37 -13.82 6.88 -7.14
N LYS A 38 -12.63 6.26 -6.97
CA LYS A 38 -11.70 5.99 -8.09
C LYS A 38 -11.82 4.61 -8.72
N LYS A 39 -12.77 3.78 -8.28
CA LYS A 39 -12.85 2.36 -8.66
C LYS A 39 -12.82 2.14 -10.18
N GLU A 40 -13.49 2.99 -10.96
CA GLU A 40 -13.51 2.88 -12.42
C GLU A 40 -12.15 3.23 -13.05
N GLU A 41 -11.44 4.22 -12.50
CA GLU A 41 -10.12 4.66 -12.99
C GLU A 41 -9.01 3.67 -12.65
N VAL A 42 -9.12 2.99 -11.51
CA VAL A 42 -8.08 2.09 -10.98
C VAL A 42 -8.54 0.63 -10.90
N GLY A 43 -9.51 0.25 -11.74
CA GLY A 43 -10.15 -1.07 -11.70
C GLY A 43 -9.16 -2.22 -11.71
N GLU A 44 -8.15 -2.16 -12.58
CA GLU A 44 -7.10 -3.19 -12.69
C GLU A 44 -6.35 -3.44 -11.37
N ILE A 45 -6.08 -2.40 -10.59
CA ILE A 45 -5.39 -2.51 -9.30
C ILE A 45 -6.25 -3.32 -8.33
N VAL A 46 -7.55 -3.03 -8.29
CA VAL A 46 -8.50 -3.67 -7.37
C VAL A 46 -8.79 -5.11 -7.81
N GLU A 47 -9.03 -5.32 -9.10
CA GLU A 47 -9.39 -6.62 -9.68
C GLU A 47 -8.25 -7.64 -9.56
N ASN A 48 -7.00 -7.19 -9.65
CA ASN A 48 -5.82 -8.04 -9.52
C ASN A 48 -5.17 -8.00 -8.12
N MET A 49 -5.81 -7.34 -7.15
CA MET A 49 -5.32 -7.23 -5.76
C MET A 49 -3.88 -6.69 -5.66
N LEU A 50 -3.51 -5.72 -6.50
CA LEU A 50 -2.19 -5.12 -6.45
C LEU A 50 -2.07 -4.24 -5.20
N GLY A 51 -0.98 -4.42 -4.44
CA GLY A 51 -0.63 -3.52 -3.34
C GLY A 51 -0.05 -4.20 -2.13
N TRP A 52 -0.27 -3.56 -0.97
CA TRP A 52 0.23 -4.06 0.31
C TRP A 52 -0.48 -5.35 0.70
N ASP A 53 0.32 -6.38 0.92
CA ASP A 53 -0.11 -7.64 1.52
C ASP A 53 0.76 -7.89 2.77
N LEU A 54 0.11 -8.17 3.90
CA LEU A 54 0.77 -8.40 5.18
C LEU A 54 0.14 -9.64 5.85
N THR A 55 0.97 -10.61 6.17
CA THR A 55 0.59 -11.88 6.81
C THR A 55 1.51 -12.18 8.00
N ASP A 56 0.96 -12.81 9.04
CA ASP A 56 1.68 -13.29 10.22
C ASP A 56 1.87 -14.83 10.23
N PHE A 57 1.57 -15.48 9.09
CA PHE A 57 1.76 -16.91 8.83
C PHE A 57 3.05 -17.20 8.06
#